data_AF-A0AA42P204-F1
#
_entry.id   AF-A0AA42P204-F1
#
_cell.length_a   1.000
_cell.length_b   1.000
_cell.length_c   1.000
_cell.angle_alpha   90.00
_cell.angle_beta   90.00
_cell.angle_gamma   90.00
#
_symmetry.space_group_name_H-M   'P 1'
#
loop_
_entity.id
_entity.type
_entity.pdbx_description
1 polymer ?
#
loop_
_entity_poly.entity_id
_entity_poly.type
_entity_poly.pdbx_seq_one_letter_code
_entity_poly.pdbx_strand_id
1 'polypeptide(L)'
;MNDSPYRTYRVGIGVSLVLAALIATLSLIAVATPNLGWGVVALATIALWVGLPLLLVLVLAWLRYMVRQRGRVPGRVHALMFVPTVAAMLIIPLWQSLQHTWSTVAGGSRDPIAERHINLSGQPLWLDTAPYASTGSGTGPDLPMQGDTPGHFVAFHRYPNAQSDADRAFPYEEGRLKRSVDHYRYATPSGDRAVTDVPLVRQPYPDTTRFNTGWGRTGTPELVHLYYHYSDHVEVAPTLARLSGSTADDLQRSRFEGLVLFTIHNYGSAPIVRMEANGIALDIGDRAIENIPVAPADCTAYGYPAGVALLPLDLPLQVRWQTVDAPTQWHSARVQVPAFRQAQPLPGQSSLRRVLLYVLPDGMLAAERYAEVFDGDTRRGIKATGLPASAAAFARCGSARAGYGDDADAVLAD
;
A
#
# COMPACT_ATOMS: atom_id res chain seq x y z
N MET A 1 36.16 29.64 -44.61
CA MET A 1 35.78 29.28 -43.22
C MET A 1 34.33 28.84 -43.23
N ASN A 2 34.06 27.53 -43.17
CA ASN A 2 32.71 26.99 -43.20
C ASN A 2 32.02 27.24 -41.85
N ASP A 3 31.18 28.28 -41.78
CA ASP A 3 30.26 28.45 -40.67
C ASP A 3 29.24 27.31 -40.71
N SER A 4 29.42 26.36 -39.78
CA SER A 4 28.51 25.24 -39.60
C SER A 4 27.09 25.78 -39.41
N PRO A 5 26.09 25.33 -40.20
CA PRO A 5 24.71 25.87 -40.18
C PRO A 5 24.01 25.73 -38.81
N TYR A 6 24.63 25.03 -37.87
CA TYR A 6 24.16 24.82 -36.50
C TYR A 6 24.60 25.90 -35.51
N ARG A 7 25.56 26.77 -35.88
CA ARG A 7 26.17 27.76 -34.97
C ARG A 7 25.15 28.70 -34.33
N THR A 8 24.13 29.09 -35.10
CA THR A 8 23.04 29.98 -34.67
C THR A 8 22.04 29.32 -33.71
N TYR A 9 21.99 27.99 -33.65
CA TYR A 9 21.01 27.22 -32.86
C TYR A 9 21.64 26.45 -31.69
N ARG A 10 22.95 26.65 -31.44
CA ARG A 10 23.71 25.92 -30.42
C ARG A 10 23.11 25.99 -29.02
N VAL A 11 22.48 27.10 -28.66
CA VAL A 11 21.84 27.27 -27.35
C VAL A 11 20.64 26.35 -27.22
N GLY A 12 19.70 26.38 -28.18
CA GLY A 12 18.54 25.49 -28.17
C GLY A 12 18.92 24.01 -28.27
N ILE A 13 19.92 23.67 -29.08
CA ILE A 13 20.43 22.29 -29.20
C ILE A 13 21.12 21.86 -27.88
N GLY A 14 21.91 22.73 -27.27
CA GLY A 14 22.58 22.44 -25.99
C GLY A 14 21.60 22.23 -24.84
N VAL A 15 20.58 23.08 -24.74
CA VAL A 15 19.50 22.93 -23.73
C VAL A 15 18.72 21.62 -23.96
N SER A 16 18.42 21.26 -25.21
CA SER A 16 17.81 19.97 -25.56
C SER A 16 18.64 18.79 -25.07
N LEU A 17 19.96 18.80 -25.30
CA LEU A 17 20.84 17.71 -24.87
C LEU A 17 20.95 17.62 -23.34
N VAL A 18 21.02 18.75 -22.64
CA VAL A 18 21.04 18.78 -21.16
C VAL A 18 19.73 18.25 -20.59
N LEU A 19 18.59 18.69 -21.15
CA LEU A 19 17.28 18.21 -20.75
C LEU A 19 17.11 16.71 -21.02
N ALA A 20 17.55 16.25 -22.19
CA ALA A 20 17.51 14.82 -22.55
C ALA A 20 18.39 13.98 -21.61
N ALA A 21 19.60 14.45 -21.28
CA ALA A 21 20.48 13.78 -20.33
C ALA A 21 19.87 13.72 -18.92
N LEU A 22 19.26 14.81 -18.45
CA LEU A 22 18.54 14.83 -17.18
C LEU A 22 17.38 13.83 -17.17
N ILE A 23 16.48 13.89 -18.16
CA ILE A 23 15.33 12.98 -18.27
C ILE A 23 15.83 11.54 -18.37
N ALA A 24 16.82 11.25 -19.21
CA ALA A 24 17.36 9.90 -19.35
C ALA A 24 17.96 9.38 -18.04
N THR A 25 18.69 10.22 -17.31
CA THR A 25 19.25 9.85 -16.00
C THR A 25 18.15 9.57 -14.98
N LEU A 26 17.15 10.46 -14.87
CA LEU A 26 16.02 10.27 -13.96
C LEU A 26 15.18 9.04 -14.33
N SER A 27 14.95 8.81 -15.63
CA SER A 27 14.25 7.63 -16.14
C SER A 27 15.03 6.34 -15.90
N LEU A 28 16.37 6.36 -16.08
CA LEU A 28 17.22 5.21 -15.77
C LEU A 28 17.24 4.91 -14.27
N ILE A 29 17.30 5.93 -13.41
CA ILE A 29 17.17 5.73 -11.96
C ILE A 29 15.77 5.18 -11.63
N ALA A 30 14.71 5.73 -12.25
CA ALA A 30 13.33 5.26 -12.07
C ALA A 30 13.14 3.79 -12.45
N VAL A 31 13.85 3.33 -13.49
CA VAL A 31 13.74 1.99 -14.06
C VAL A 31 14.68 0.99 -13.39
N ALA A 32 15.92 1.39 -13.09
CA ALA A 32 16.94 0.52 -12.52
C ALA A 32 16.83 0.37 -11.00
N THR A 33 16.11 1.27 -10.34
CA THR A 33 15.89 1.22 -8.89
C THR A 33 14.46 0.73 -8.62
N PRO A 34 14.26 -0.58 -8.36
CA PRO A 34 12.95 -1.07 -7.96
C PRO A 34 12.51 -0.40 -6.64
N ASN A 35 11.25 0.03 -6.58
CA ASN A 35 10.61 0.58 -5.38
C ASN A 35 11.35 1.76 -4.73
N LEU A 36 11.48 2.85 -5.49
CA LEU A 36 12.06 4.14 -5.06
C LEU A 36 11.40 4.79 -3.83
N GLY A 37 10.19 4.40 -3.41
CA GLY A 37 9.51 5.01 -2.26
C GLY A 37 9.46 6.54 -2.35
N TRP A 38 9.91 7.24 -1.29
CA TRP A 38 10.08 8.70 -1.30
C TRP A 38 11.10 9.21 -2.34
N GLY A 39 12.00 8.36 -2.83
CA GLY A 39 12.88 8.65 -3.95
C GLY A 39 12.11 9.01 -5.23
N VAL A 40 10.88 8.50 -5.43
CA VAL A 40 10.02 8.93 -6.54
C VAL A 40 9.65 10.40 -6.39
N VAL A 41 9.39 10.85 -5.17
CA VAL A 41 9.12 12.27 -4.88
C VAL A 41 10.36 13.09 -5.18
N ALA A 42 11.56 12.66 -4.76
CA ALA A 42 12.81 13.35 -5.09
C ALA A 42 13.05 13.45 -6.61
N LEU A 43 12.84 12.36 -7.36
CA LEU A 43 12.93 12.36 -8.82
C LEU A 43 11.90 13.30 -9.46
N ALA A 44 10.65 13.29 -8.98
CA ALA A 44 9.58 14.17 -9.45
C ALA A 44 9.87 15.63 -9.12
N THR A 45 10.42 15.92 -7.94
CA THR A 45 10.87 17.24 -7.52
C THR A 45 11.99 17.73 -8.44
N ILE A 46 13.00 16.92 -8.75
CA ILE A 46 14.07 17.30 -9.68
C ILE A 46 13.51 17.53 -11.09
N ALA A 47 12.60 16.67 -11.55
CA ALA A 47 11.94 16.83 -12.86
C ALA A 47 11.14 18.13 -12.94
N LEU A 48 10.43 18.51 -11.87
CA LEU A 48 9.66 19.75 -11.81
C LEU A 48 10.55 20.99 -11.67
N TRP A 49 11.51 20.99 -10.76
CA TRP A 49 12.31 22.18 -10.44
C TRP A 49 13.46 22.43 -11.41
N VAL A 50 13.94 21.40 -12.11
CA VAL A 50 15.05 21.52 -13.08
C VAL A 50 14.58 21.21 -14.49
N GLY A 51 13.80 20.15 -14.68
CA GLY A 51 13.30 19.75 -16.00
C GLY A 51 12.31 20.74 -16.61
N LEU A 52 11.31 21.21 -15.86
CA LEU A 52 10.31 22.14 -16.38
C LEU A 52 10.92 23.51 -16.79
N PRO A 53 11.81 24.15 -16.01
CA PRO A 53 12.49 25.35 -16.46
C PRO A 53 13.35 25.14 -17.71
N LEU A 54 14.08 24.02 -17.82
CA LEU A 54 14.87 23.70 -19.01
C LEU A 54 13.98 23.51 -20.25
N LEU A 55 12.82 22.86 -20.10
CA LEU A 55 11.83 22.73 -21.17
C LEU A 55 11.29 24.10 -21.59
N LEU A 56 10.99 24.98 -20.64
CA LEU A 56 10.52 26.34 -20.92
C LEU A 56 11.57 27.16 -21.67
N VAL A 57 12.84 27.08 -21.27
CA VAL A 57 13.96 27.70 -21.98
C VAL A 57 14.11 27.16 -23.40
N LEU A 58 13.95 25.84 -23.59
CA LEU A 58 14.00 25.20 -24.91
C LEU A 58 12.87 25.71 -25.82
N VAL A 59 11.64 25.80 -25.31
CA VAL A 59 10.48 26.31 -26.04
C VAL A 59 10.65 27.80 -26.38
N LEU A 60 11.14 28.62 -25.45
CA LEU A 60 11.42 30.03 -25.70
C LEU A 60 12.53 30.23 -26.74
N ALA A 61 13.59 29.43 -26.68
CA ALA A 61 14.66 29.45 -27.68
C ALA A 61 14.12 29.06 -29.07
N TRP A 62 13.28 28.02 -29.13
CA TRP A 62 12.62 27.58 -30.36
C TRP A 62 11.70 28.66 -30.95
N LEU A 63 10.82 29.27 -30.13
CA LEU A 63 9.96 30.37 -30.55
C LEU A 63 10.76 31.55 -31.08
N ARG A 64 11.86 31.91 -30.40
CA ARG A 64 12.77 32.96 -30.85
C ARG A 64 13.38 32.63 -32.22
N TYR A 65 13.76 31.38 -32.47
CA TYR A 65 14.29 30.95 -33.77
C TYR A 65 13.21 30.98 -34.87
N MET A 66 11.99 30.54 -34.54
CA MET A 66 10.84 30.61 -35.44
C MET A 66 10.50 32.04 -35.84
N VAL A 67 10.46 32.97 -34.87
CA VAL A 67 10.20 34.40 -35.12
C VAL A 67 11.34 35.02 -35.94
N ARG A 68 12.60 34.79 -35.54
CA ARG A 68 13.77 35.35 -36.23
C ARG A 68 13.89 34.89 -37.68
N GLN A 69 13.46 33.67 -37.98
CA GLN A 69 13.54 33.10 -39.33
C GLN A 69 12.22 33.07 -40.08
N ARG A 70 11.18 33.76 -39.57
CA ARG A 70 9.84 33.80 -40.17
C ARG A 70 9.31 32.40 -40.50
N GLY A 71 9.54 31.44 -39.59
CA GLY A 71 9.11 30.05 -39.71
C GLY A 71 9.98 29.16 -40.62
N ARG A 72 11.09 29.66 -41.19
CA ARG A 72 11.95 28.91 -42.14
C ARG A 72 13.09 28.16 -41.46
N VAL A 73 12.89 27.67 -40.24
CA VAL A 73 13.91 26.87 -39.52
C VAL A 73 14.06 25.50 -40.21
N PRO A 74 15.29 25.03 -40.49
CA PRO A 74 15.48 23.73 -41.15
C PRO A 74 14.92 22.57 -40.32
N GLY A 75 14.25 21.60 -40.96
CA GLY A 75 13.69 20.42 -40.28
C GLY A 75 14.68 19.64 -39.41
N ARG A 76 15.95 19.59 -39.81
CA ARG A 76 17.04 18.97 -39.01
C ARG A 76 17.29 19.67 -37.68
N VAL A 77 17.07 20.99 -37.60
CA VAL A 77 17.22 21.76 -36.35
C VAL A 77 16.03 21.48 -35.43
N HIS A 78 14.81 21.38 -35.97
CA HIS A 78 13.66 20.90 -35.20
C HIS A 78 13.92 19.51 -34.61
N ALA A 79 14.45 18.59 -35.43
CA ALA A 79 14.80 17.25 -34.98
C ALA A 79 15.83 17.29 -33.83
N LEU A 80 16.94 18.03 -33.98
CA LEU A 80 17.97 18.14 -32.93
C LEU A 80 17.48 18.80 -31.64
N MET A 81 16.48 19.69 -31.72
CA MET A 81 15.92 20.37 -30.55
C MET A 81 14.90 19.53 -29.78
N PHE A 82 14.25 18.55 -30.40
CA PHE A 82 13.15 17.82 -29.73
C PHE A 82 13.32 16.30 -29.70
N VAL A 83 13.96 15.68 -30.70
CA VAL A 83 14.11 14.22 -30.78
C VAL A 83 14.88 13.65 -29.58
N PRO A 84 16.00 14.23 -29.09
CA PRO A 84 16.69 13.71 -27.92
C PRO A 84 15.81 13.66 -26.66
N THR A 85 15.05 14.73 -26.42
CA THR A 85 14.14 14.85 -25.28
C THR A 85 12.98 13.85 -25.39
N VAL A 86 12.37 13.73 -26.57
CA VAL A 86 11.30 12.77 -26.82
C VAL A 86 11.80 11.33 -26.68
N ALA A 87 12.99 11.03 -27.19
CA ALA A 87 13.61 9.71 -27.04
C ALA A 87 13.87 9.36 -25.57
N ALA A 88 14.31 10.33 -24.75
CA ALA A 88 14.50 10.14 -23.32
C ALA A 88 13.17 9.89 -22.58
N MET A 89 12.09 10.59 -22.94
CA MET A 89 10.76 10.38 -22.34
C MET A 89 10.19 8.98 -22.65
N LEU A 90 10.62 8.35 -23.74
CA LEU A 90 10.16 7.02 -24.14
C LEU A 90 10.79 5.87 -23.34
N ILE A 91 11.83 6.13 -22.52
CA ILE A 91 12.54 5.09 -21.75
C ILE A 91 11.60 4.32 -20.82
N ILE A 92 10.76 5.03 -20.04
CA ILE A 92 9.83 4.42 -19.09
C ILE A 92 8.76 3.55 -19.78
N PRO A 93 8.00 4.04 -20.78
CA PRO A 93 6.96 3.22 -21.43
C PRO A 93 7.54 2.02 -22.20
N LEU A 94 8.74 2.15 -22.80
CA LEU A 94 9.43 1.01 -23.41
C LEU A 94 9.82 -0.03 -22.36
N TRP A 95 10.33 0.39 -21.21
CA TRP A 95 10.67 -0.50 -20.12
C TRP A 95 9.46 -1.27 -19.58
N GLN A 96 8.35 -0.58 -19.34
CA GLN A 96 7.09 -1.20 -18.88
C GLN A 96 6.56 -2.25 -19.88
N SER A 97 6.63 -1.95 -21.18
CA SER A 97 6.24 -2.89 -22.24
C SER A 97 7.14 -4.14 -22.26
N LEU A 98 8.45 -3.95 -22.08
CA LEU A 98 9.41 -5.06 -21.99
C LEU A 98 9.19 -5.91 -20.73
N GLN A 99 8.92 -5.29 -19.57
CA GLN A 99 8.61 -6.01 -18.33
C GLN A 99 7.35 -6.88 -18.47
N HIS A 100 6.28 -6.36 -19.06
CA HIS A 100 5.06 -7.15 -19.33
C HIS A 100 5.28 -8.34 -20.26
N THR A 101 6.20 -8.20 -21.22
CA THR A 101 6.57 -9.28 -22.15
C THR A 101 7.45 -10.33 -21.46
N TRP A 102 8.30 -9.91 -20.53
CA TRP A 102 9.18 -10.82 -19.80
C TRP A 102 8.45 -11.58 -18.69
N SER A 103 7.46 -10.97 -18.02
CA SER A 103 6.64 -11.65 -17.02
C SER A 103 5.73 -12.74 -17.61
N THR A 104 5.35 -12.62 -18.88
CA THR A 104 4.52 -13.60 -19.59
C THR A 104 5.32 -14.76 -20.19
N VAL A 105 6.60 -14.55 -20.55
CA VAL A 105 7.44 -15.58 -21.17
C VAL A 105 8.26 -16.40 -20.16
N ALA A 106 8.60 -15.83 -19.00
CA ALA A 106 9.51 -16.46 -18.03
C ALA A 106 8.86 -17.44 -17.03
N GLY A 107 7.55 -17.71 -17.12
CA GLY A 107 6.89 -18.84 -16.45
C GLY A 107 7.29 -19.08 -14.99
N GLY A 108 6.75 -18.27 -14.08
CA GLY A 108 6.97 -18.36 -12.63
C GLY A 108 6.93 -16.95 -12.05
N SER A 109 6.00 -16.69 -11.12
CA SER A 109 5.78 -15.37 -10.52
C SER A 109 7.08 -14.84 -9.91
N ARG A 110 7.74 -13.93 -10.64
CA ARG A 110 8.86 -13.10 -10.17
C ARG A 110 8.35 -11.89 -9.38
N ASP A 111 7.09 -11.94 -8.96
CA ASP A 111 6.47 -10.83 -8.29
C ASP A 111 7.10 -10.69 -6.89
N PRO A 112 7.39 -9.45 -6.46
CA PRO A 112 7.82 -9.22 -5.10
C PRO A 112 6.79 -9.75 -4.10
N ILE A 113 7.26 -10.21 -2.95
CA ILE A 113 6.41 -10.66 -1.86
C ILE A 113 6.38 -9.59 -0.77
N ALA A 114 5.21 -9.06 -0.47
CA ALA A 114 5.02 -8.11 0.62
C ALA A 114 5.10 -8.82 1.98
N GLU A 115 6.01 -8.36 2.85
CA GLU A 115 6.17 -8.83 4.21
C GLU A 115 6.01 -7.68 5.20
N ARG A 116 5.36 -7.98 6.33
CA ARG A 116 5.23 -7.05 7.45
C ARG A 116 5.55 -7.77 8.75
N HIS A 117 6.47 -7.20 9.51
CA HIS A 117 7.01 -7.78 10.73
C HIS A 117 6.58 -6.95 11.93
N ILE A 118 6.09 -7.65 12.95
CA ILE A 118 5.60 -7.09 14.21
C ILE A 118 6.40 -7.72 15.34
N ASN A 119 7.12 -6.90 16.12
CA ASN A 119 7.89 -7.38 17.26
C ASN A 119 7.00 -7.53 18.49
N LEU A 120 6.73 -8.77 18.89
CA LEU A 120 6.00 -9.12 20.12
C LEU A 120 6.91 -9.84 21.13
N SER A 121 8.21 -9.95 20.84
CA SER A 121 9.17 -10.76 21.60
C SER A 121 9.74 -10.02 22.81
N GLY A 122 9.66 -8.69 22.81
CA GLY A 122 10.28 -7.81 23.81
C GLY A 122 11.79 -7.64 23.65
N GLN A 123 12.42 -8.27 22.65
CA GLN A 123 13.85 -8.15 22.36
C GLN A 123 14.10 -7.51 21.00
N PRO A 124 15.23 -6.80 20.77
CA PRO A 124 15.60 -6.33 19.44
C PRO A 124 15.83 -7.50 18.48
N LEU A 125 15.21 -7.44 17.31
CA LEU A 125 15.28 -8.50 16.29
C LEU A 125 15.90 -7.98 15.00
N TRP A 126 16.84 -8.72 14.44
CA TRP A 126 17.42 -8.44 13.12
C TRP A 126 16.73 -9.35 12.10
N LEU A 127 16.00 -8.75 11.16
CA LEU A 127 15.18 -9.49 10.21
C LEU A 127 16.04 -10.09 9.10
N ASP A 128 15.72 -11.31 8.67
CA ASP A 128 16.38 -11.91 7.52
C ASP A 128 15.85 -11.27 6.23
N THR A 129 16.74 -10.62 5.49
CA THR A 129 16.43 -9.94 4.23
C THR A 129 16.99 -10.66 3.00
N ALA A 130 17.56 -11.86 3.21
CA ALA A 130 18.05 -12.70 2.13
C ALA A 130 16.87 -13.32 1.32
N PRO A 131 16.98 -13.43 0.00
CA PRO A 131 18.16 -13.14 -0.80
C PRO A 131 18.30 -11.65 -1.15
N TYR A 132 17.19 -10.91 -1.17
CA TYR A 132 17.16 -9.46 -1.29
C TYR A 132 15.78 -8.95 -0.83
N ALA A 133 15.77 -7.89 -0.01
CA ALA A 133 14.56 -7.19 0.39
C ALA A 133 14.77 -5.67 0.34
N SER A 134 13.71 -4.94 0.00
CA SER A 134 13.71 -3.47 -0.02
C SER A 134 12.58 -2.93 0.84
N THR A 135 12.89 -1.99 1.74
CA THR A 135 11.87 -1.26 2.50
C THR A 135 11.29 -0.11 1.68
N GLY A 136 9.99 0.15 1.85
CA GLY A 136 9.34 1.38 1.36
C GLY A 136 9.38 2.53 2.38
N SER A 137 9.82 2.26 3.61
CA SER A 137 9.86 3.18 4.76
C SER A 137 11.28 3.38 5.28
N GLY A 138 11.53 4.53 5.93
CA GLY A 138 12.85 5.01 6.34
C GLY A 138 13.53 4.26 7.50
N THR A 139 12.91 3.19 8.02
CA THR A 139 13.58 2.18 8.85
C THR A 139 14.08 1.07 7.93
N GLY A 140 15.35 1.16 7.55
CA GLY A 140 15.97 0.17 6.66
C GLY A 140 15.91 -1.24 7.27
N PRO A 141 15.95 -2.28 6.43
CA PRO A 141 16.00 -3.67 6.90
C PRO A 141 17.28 -3.98 7.71
N ASP A 142 18.29 -3.11 7.57
CA ASP A 142 19.60 -3.22 8.20
C ASP A 142 19.65 -2.63 9.62
N LEU A 143 18.49 -2.30 10.21
CA LEU A 143 18.38 -1.88 11.59
C LEU A 143 17.56 -2.90 12.39
N PRO A 144 17.88 -3.10 13.68
CA PRO A 144 17.09 -4.00 14.51
C PRO A 144 15.68 -3.44 14.68
N MET A 145 14.69 -4.29 14.47
CA MET A 145 13.32 -4.05 14.89
C MET A 145 13.30 -4.08 16.41
N GLN A 146 13.05 -2.93 17.03
CA GLN A 146 13.08 -2.78 18.47
C GLN A 146 11.95 -3.57 19.14
N GLY A 147 12.24 -4.17 20.30
CA GLY A 147 11.28 -4.97 21.06
C GLY A 147 10.55 -4.21 22.16
N ASP A 148 11.12 -3.08 22.59
CA ASP A 148 10.55 -2.17 23.60
C ASP A 148 9.53 -1.19 22.99
N THR A 149 9.40 -1.17 21.67
CA THR A 149 8.43 -0.35 20.93
C THR A 149 7.61 -1.21 19.95
N PRO A 150 6.81 -2.17 20.47
CA PRO A 150 6.07 -3.13 19.65
C PRO A 150 4.97 -2.49 18.79
N GLY A 151 4.70 -1.19 18.94
CA GLY A 151 3.80 -0.41 18.09
C GLY A 151 4.40 0.02 16.75
N HIS A 152 5.70 -0.17 16.53
CA HIS A 152 6.38 0.13 15.27
C HIS A 152 6.62 -1.15 14.46
N PHE A 153 6.06 -1.20 13.24
CA PHE A 153 6.20 -2.37 12.37
C PHE A 153 7.23 -2.11 11.27
N VAL A 154 7.86 -3.19 10.80
CA VAL A 154 8.79 -3.14 9.68
C VAL A 154 8.12 -3.78 8.48
N ALA A 155 8.09 -3.08 7.34
CA ALA A 155 7.49 -3.59 6.11
C ALA A 155 8.50 -3.51 4.96
N PHE A 156 8.61 -4.59 4.20
CA PHE A 156 9.46 -4.64 3.02
C PHE A 156 8.90 -5.60 1.98
N HIS A 157 9.42 -5.50 0.77
CA HIS A 157 9.18 -6.47 -0.28
C HIS A 157 10.40 -7.36 -0.43
N ARG A 158 10.20 -8.68 -0.47
CA ARG A 158 11.24 -9.67 -0.74
C ARG A 158 11.20 -10.08 -2.20
N TYR A 159 12.36 -10.12 -2.87
CA TYR A 159 12.44 -10.40 -4.29
C TYR A 159 13.17 -11.72 -4.54
N PRO A 160 12.69 -12.54 -5.48
CA PRO A 160 13.50 -13.61 -6.02
C PRO A 160 14.67 -13.02 -6.81
N ASN A 161 15.83 -13.66 -6.75
CA ASN A 161 16.97 -13.36 -7.62
C ASN A 161 17.50 -14.62 -8.29
N ALA A 162 18.34 -14.46 -9.32
CA ALA A 162 18.84 -15.57 -10.12
C ALA A 162 19.54 -16.65 -9.28
N GLN A 163 20.25 -16.25 -8.21
CA GLN A 163 20.93 -17.18 -7.31
C GLN A 163 19.93 -17.96 -6.45
N SER A 164 18.93 -17.28 -5.88
CA SER A 164 17.91 -17.94 -5.06
C SER A 164 17.02 -18.89 -5.85
N ASP A 165 16.83 -18.61 -7.15
CA ASP A 165 16.12 -19.50 -8.06
C ASP A 165 16.94 -20.77 -8.34
N ALA A 166 18.23 -20.60 -8.64
CA ALA A 166 19.16 -21.71 -8.87
C ALA A 166 19.27 -22.64 -7.65
N ASP A 167 19.36 -22.04 -6.45
CA ASP A 167 19.51 -22.77 -5.19
C ASP A 167 18.16 -23.20 -4.59
N ARG A 168 17.04 -22.82 -5.22
CA ARG A 168 15.66 -22.95 -4.68
C ARG A 168 15.50 -22.37 -3.26
N ALA A 169 16.36 -21.40 -2.90
CA ALA A 169 16.49 -20.83 -1.57
C ALA A 169 15.44 -19.74 -1.26
N PHE A 170 14.73 -19.21 -2.28
CA PHE A 170 13.66 -18.24 -2.04
C PHE A 170 12.53 -18.89 -1.21
N PRO A 171 12.04 -18.28 -0.11
CA PRO A 171 11.11 -18.96 0.80
C PRO A 171 9.69 -19.14 0.24
N TYR A 172 9.35 -18.45 -0.84
CA TYR A 172 8.02 -18.52 -1.47
C TYR A 172 8.03 -19.25 -2.81
N GLU A 173 6.87 -19.76 -3.17
CA GLU A 173 6.55 -20.36 -4.46
C GLU A 173 5.12 -19.94 -4.82
N GLU A 174 4.94 -19.31 -5.98
CA GLU A 174 3.64 -18.79 -6.43
C GLU A 174 2.93 -17.88 -5.40
N GLY A 175 3.70 -16.99 -4.76
CA GLY A 175 3.17 -16.08 -3.72
C GLY A 175 2.87 -16.76 -2.37
N ARG A 176 3.12 -18.06 -2.23
CA ARG A 176 2.86 -18.81 -1.00
C ARG A 176 4.16 -19.26 -0.35
N LEU A 177 4.23 -19.14 0.97
CA LEU A 177 5.34 -19.66 1.75
C LEU A 177 5.44 -21.18 1.55
N LYS A 178 6.62 -21.65 1.15
CA LYS A 178 6.88 -23.07 0.90
C LYS A 178 6.59 -23.89 2.17
N ARG A 179 6.02 -25.08 1.99
CA ARG A 179 5.72 -26.00 3.10
C ARG A 179 6.97 -26.43 3.89
N SER A 180 8.13 -26.43 3.23
CA SER A 180 9.43 -26.76 3.83
C SER A 180 9.99 -25.67 4.75
N VAL A 181 9.40 -24.47 4.79
CA VAL A 181 9.84 -23.40 5.70
C VAL A 181 9.13 -23.57 7.04
N ASP A 182 9.75 -24.24 7.99
CA ASP A 182 9.20 -24.57 9.30
C ASP A 182 9.84 -23.76 10.45
N HIS A 183 10.88 -22.98 10.15
CA HIS A 183 11.54 -22.09 11.08
C HIS A 183 11.75 -20.71 10.44
N TYR A 184 11.73 -19.67 11.27
CA TYR A 184 12.17 -18.34 10.91
C TYR A 184 13.62 -18.16 11.38
N ARG A 185 14.44 -17.57 10.52
CA ARG A 185 15.85 -17.29 10.82
C ARG A 185 16.02 -15.80 11.00
N TYR A 186 16.72 -15.40 12.04
CA TYR A 186 17.11 -14.00 12.22
C TYR A 186 18.45 -13.70 11.55
N ALA A 187 18.68 -12.45 11.20
CA ALA A 187 20.01 -11.96 10.85
C ALA A 187 20.83 -11.66 12.12
N THR A 188 22.12 -11.44 11.96
CA THR A 188 23.01 -10.89 13.00
C THR A 188 23.22 -9.38 12.76
N PRO A 189 23.71 -8.63 13.76
CA PRO A 189 24.09 -7.22 13.57
C PRO A 189 25.12 -6.97 12.45
N SER A 190 25.96 -7.96 12.11
CA SER A 190 26.92 -7.85 11.00
C SER A 190 26.29 -8.07 9.62
N GLY A 191 24.99 -8.38 9.56
CA GLY A 191 24.28 -8.77 8.34
C GLY A 191 24.49 -10.23 7.93
N ASP A 192 25.32 -10.98 8.67
CA ASP A 192 25.46 -12.42 8.47
C ASP A 192 24.21 -13.15 9.00
N ARG A 193 23.91 -14.33 8.44
CA ARG A 193 22.77 -15.16 8.91
C ARG A 193 23.02 -15.61 10.35
N ALA A 194 22.10 -15.30 11.28
CA ALA A 194 22.19 -15.84 12.63
C ALA A 194 21.83 -17.33 12.64
N VAL A 195 22.38 -18.04 13.63
CA VAL A 195 22.16 -19.48 13.86
C VAL A 195 20.88 -19.73 14.69
N THR A 196 20.22 -18.67 15.16
CA THR A 196 19.00 -18.81 15.99
C THR A 196 17.78 -18.97 15.09
N ASP A 197 17.39 -20.23 14.90
CA ASP A 197 16.14 -20.62 14.25
C ASP A 197 15.05 -20.72 15.32
N VAL A 198 13.92 -20.06 15.09
CA VAL A 198 12.71 -20.20 15.93
C VAL A 198 11.61 -20.90 15.14
N PRO A 199 10.78 -21.74 15.79
CA PRO A 199 9.65 -22.37 15.12
C PRO A 199 8.76 -21.36 14.40
N LEU A 200 8.38 -21.67 13.17
CA LEU A 200 7.48 -20.86 12.36
C LEU A 200 6.12 -21.56 12.23
N VAL A 201 5.09 -20.91 12.76
CA VAL A 201 3.71 -21.38 12.76
C VAL A 201 2.94 -20.68 11.65
N ARG A 202 2.40 -21.45 10.71
CA ARG A 202 1.63 -20.91 9.57
C ARG A 202 0.15 -20.84 9.90
N GLN A 203 -0.44 -19.67 9.72
CA GLN A 203 -1.89 -19.52 9.68
C GLN A 203 -2.44 -19.88 8.29
N PRO A 204 -3.74 -20.22 8.19
CA PRO A 204 -4.38 -20.51 6.92
C PRO A 204 -4.33 -19.32 5.95
N TYR A 205 -4.21 -19.60 4.65
CA TYR A 205 -4.38 -18.58 3.61
C TYR A 205 -5.83 -18.13 3.52
N PRO A 206 -6.09 -16.86 3.19
CA PRO A 206 -7.44 -16.41 2.90
C PRO A 206 -8.01 -17.22 1.73
N ASP A 207 -9.27 -17.61 1.84
CA ASP A 207 -9.97 -18.29 0.76
C ASP A 207 -10.25 -17.30 -0.37
N THR A 208 -9.34 -17.25 -1.34
CA THR A 208 -9.47 -16.42 -2.54
C THR A 208 -10.25 -17.12 -3.65
N THR A 209 -10.77 -18.34 -3.46
CA THR A 209 -11.46 -19.08 -4.53
C THR A 209 -12.71 -18.35 -5.02
N ARG A 210 -13.39 -17.61 -4.13
CA ARG A 210 -14.52 -16.74 -4.48
C ARG A 210 -14.14 -15.56 -5.38
N PHE A 211 -12.85 -15.29 -5.54
CA PHE A 211 -12.30 -14.23 -6.37
C PHE A 211 -11.83 -14.69 -7.75
N ASN A 212 -11.75 -15.99 -8.03
CA ASN A 212 -11.09 -16.52 -9.24
C ASN A 212 -11.62 -15.99 -10.59
N THR A 213 -12.80 -15.37 -10.66
CA THR A 213 -13.30 -14.74 -11.91
C THR A 213 -12.78 -13.31 -12.15
N GLY A 214 -12.26 -12.64 -11.11
CA GLY A 214 -11.68 -11.28 -11.17
C GLY A 214 -10.30 -11.11 -10.52
N TRP A 215 -9.83 -12.11 -9.78
CA TRP A 215 -8.51 -12.18 -9.13
C TRP A 215 -7.39 -12.27 -10.16
N GLY A 216 -6.29 -11.54 -9.96
CA GLY A 216 -5.17 -11.49 -10.90
C GLY A 216 -5.33 -10.48 -12.04
N ARG A 217 -6.38 -9.65 -12.01
CA ARG A 217 -6.44 -8.42 -12.83
C ARG A 217 -5.75 -7.27 -12.11
N THR A 218 -5.24 -6.31 -12.87
CA THR A 218 -4.71 -5.04 -12.33
C THR A 218 -5.74 -4.42 -11.37
N GLY A 219 -5.36 -4.18 -10.11
CA GLY A 219 -6.20 -3.56 -9.10
C GLY A 219 -6.80 -4.49 -8.02
N THR A 220 -6.54 -5.80 -8.03
CA THR A 220 -6.91 -6.67 -6.89
C THR A 220 -6.01 -6.45 -5.68
N PRO A 221 -6.52 -6.59 -4.43
CA PRO A 221 -5.69 -6.48 -3.23
C PRO A 221 -4.54 -7.48 -3.27
N GLU A 222 -3.32 -7.04 -2.96
CA GLU A 222 -2.14 -7.92 -2.90
C GLU A 222 -2.22 -8.86 -1.69
N LEU A 223 -1.57 -10.02 -1.78
CA LEU A 223 -1.35 -10.88 -0.63
C LEU A 223 -0.13 -10.37 0.15
N VAL A 224 -0.29 -10.13 1.45
CA VAL A 224 0.80 -9.76 2.36
C VAL A 224 0.99 -10.86 3.41
N HIS A 225 2.24 -11.10 3.81
CA HIS A 225 2.59 -12.04 4.87
C HIS A 225 2.93 -11.27 6.14
N LEU A 226 2.05 -11.38 7.15
CA LEU A 226 2.26 -10.77 8.46
C LEU A 226 3.06 -11.73 9.35
N TYR A 227 4.24 -11.32 9.80
CA TYR A 227 5.10 -12.06 10.71
C TYR A 227 4.99 -11.47 12.12
N TYR A 228 4.39 -12.23 13.04
CA TYR A 228 4.31 -11.89 14.45
C TYR A 228 5.42 -12.61 15.21
N HIS A 229 6.39 -11.85 15.71
CA HIS A 229 7.56 -12.40 16.39
C HIS A 229 7.34 -12.47 17.89
N TYR A 230 7.06 -13.65 18.43
CA TYR A 230 6.99 -13.89 19.87
C TYR A 230 8.38 -14.27 20.42
N SER A 231 8.48 -14.43 21.74
CA SER A 231 9.75 -14.79 22.39
C SER A 231 10.23 -16.21 22.08
N ASP A 232 9.32 -17.12 21.73
CA ASP A 232 9.57 -18.55 21.54
C ASP A 232 9.25 -19.06 20.12
N HIS A 233 8.49 -18.31 19.33
CA HIS A 233 8.11 -18.69 17.97
C HIS A 233 7.77 -17.47 17.09
N VAL A 234 7.61 -17.70 15.80
CA VAL A 234 7.08 -16.72 14.84
C VAL A 234 5.80 -17.27 14.25
N GLU A 235 4.73 -16.48 14.27
CA GLU A 235 3.53 -16.80 13.50
C GLU A 235 3.55 -16.04 12.17
N VAL A 236 3.30 -16.73 11.06
CA VAL A 236 3.08 -16.09 9.75
C VAL A 236 1.63 -16.20 9.35
N ALA A 237 0.99 -15.05 9.17
CA ALA A 237 -0.40 -14.92 8.74
C ALA A 237 -0.48 -14.28 7.35
N PRO A 238 -0.64 -15.07 6.28
CA PRO A 238 -0.97 -14.53 4.96
C PRO A 238 -2.36 -13.89 5.01
N THR A 239 -2.49 -12.67 4.49
CA THR A 239 -3.78 -11.96 4.41
C THR A 239 -3.81 -10.99 3.24
N LEU A 240 -4.93 -10.30 3.06
CA LEU A 240 -5.06 -9.25 2.06
C LEU A 240 -4.45 -7.95 2.58
N ALA A 241 -3.61 -7.33 1.75
CA ALA A 241 -3.01 -6.04 2.04
C ALA A 241 -4.08 -4.97 2.21
N ARG A 242 -3.84 -4.03 3.13
CA ARG A 242 -4.68 -2.84 3.28
C ARG A 242 -4.75 -2.09 1.95
N LEU A 243 -5.95 -1.65 1.56
CA LEU A 243 -6.14 -0.93 0.30
C LEU A 243 -5.56 0.48 0.36
N SER A 244 -4.84 0.84 -0.70
CA SER A 244 -4.61 2.25 -1.01
C SER A 244 -5.91 2.91 -1.51
N GLY A 245 -5.98 4.25 -1.46
CA GLY A 245 -7.13 4.98 -1.97
C GLY A 245 -7.44 4.66 -3.43
N SER A 246 -6.42 4.62 -4.30
CA SER A 246 -6.59 4.29 -5.72
C SER A 246 -7.05 2.86 -5.94
N THR A 247 -6.55 1.90 -5.16
CA THR A 247 -7.01 0.49 -5.24
C THR A 247 -8.47 0.37 -4.84
N ALA A 248 -8.90 1.08 -3.79
CA ALA A 248 -10.30 1.09 -3.38
C ALA A 248 -11.21 1.67 -4.48
N ASP A 249 -10.78 2.73 -5.16
CA ASP A 249 -11.52 3.34 -6.28
C ASP A 249 -11.61 2.42 -7.50
N ASP A 250 -10.54 1.69 -7.83
CA ASP A 250 -10.54 0.69 -8.91
C ASP A 250 -11.49 -0.48 -8.60
N LEU A 251 -11.45 -0.98 -7.36
CA LEU A 251 -12.36 -2.04 -6.90
C LEU A 251 -13.82 -1.57 -6.88
N GLN A 252 -14.04 -0.31 -6.53
CA GLN A 252 -15.35 0.33 -6.60
C GLN A 252 -15.86 0.42 -8.04
N ARG A 253 -15.04 0.92 -8.98
CA ARG A 253 -15.40 1.04 -10.40
C ARG A 253 -15.65 -0.32 -11.06
N SER A 254 -14.90 -1.34 -10.66
CA SER A 254 -15.08 -2.72 -11.13
C SER A 254 -16.25 -3.47 -10.48
N ARG A 255 -16.96 -2.83 -9.54
CA ARG A 255 -18.06 -3.43 -8.75
C ARG A 255 -17.66 -4.72 -8.06
N PHE A 256 -16.48 -4.74 -7.46
CA PHE A 256 -15.97 -5.89 -6.73
C PHE A 256 -16.85 -6.24 -5.53
N GLU A 257 -17.28 -7.50 -5.41
CA GLU A 257 -18.19 -7.95 -4.36
C GLU A 257 -17.47 -8.79 -3.28
N GLY A 258 -18.04 -8.80 -2.08
CA GLY A 258 -17.61 -9.71 -1.00
C GLY A 258 -16.42 -9.24 -0.17
N LEU A 259 -15.75 -8.16 -0.56
CA LEU A 259 -14.69 -7.54 0.23
C LEU A 259 -15.30 -6.71 1.38
N VAL A 260 -14.82 -6.95 2.59
CA VAL A 260 -15.15 -6.17 3.78
C VAL A 260 -13.95 -5.29 4.15
N LEU A 261 -14.19 -3.99 4.23
CA LEU A 261 -13.25 -2.98 4.70
C LEU A 261 -13.58 -2.67 6.16
N PHE A 262 -12.60 -2.85 7.04
CA PHE A 262 -12.73 -2.58 8.46
C PHE A 262 -12.09 -1.25 8.80
N THR A 263 -12.85 -0.34 9.40
CA THR A 263 -12.33 0.82 10.14
C THR A 263 -12.40 0.50 11.62
N ILE A 264 -11.40 0.90 12.40
CA ILE A 264 -11.31 0.53 13.82
C ILE A 264 -11.13 1.80 14.65
N HIS A 265 -12.09 2.04 15.54
CA HIS A 265 -11.98 3.04 16.60
C HIS A 265 -11.60 2.34 17.90
N ASN A 266 -10.36 2.54 18.34
CA ASN A 266 -9.86 1.94 19.57
C ASN A 266 -10.10 2.88 20.77
N TYR A 267 -11.16 2.67 21.54
CA TYR A 267 -11.38 3.35 22.83
C TYR A 267 -10.83 2.54 24.02
N GLY A 268 -10.07 1.47 23.75
CA GLY A 268 -9.40 0.68 24.78
C GLY A 268 -8.26 1.43 25.46
N SER A 269 -7.62 0.76 26.42
CA SER A 269 -6.54 1.36 27.23
C SER A 269 -5.15 1.29 26.59
N ALA A 270 -4.97 0.53 25.50
CA ALA A 270 -3.67 0.29 24.88
C ALA A 270 -3.76 0.19 23.34
N PRO A 271 -2.70 0.54 22.60
CA PRO A 271 -2.67 0.38 21.15
C PRO A 271 -2.77 -1.08 20.71
N ILE A 272 -3.47 -1.35 19.62
CA ILE A 272 -3.68 -2.70 19.08
C ILE A 272 -2.60 -3.04 18.06
N VAL A 273 -1.88 -4.15 18.27
CA VAL A 273 -0.76 -4.61 17.42
C VAL A 273 -1.16 -5.73 16.45
N ARG A 274 -2.24 -6.44 16.77
CA ARG A 274 -2.76 -7.54 15.95
C ARG A 274 -4.26 -7.60 16.12
N MET A 275 -4.99 -7.78 15.04
CA MET A 275 -6.42 -8.05 15.06
C MET A 275 -6.77 -9.13 14.05
N GLU A 276 -7.69 -10.00 14.42
CA GLU A 276 -8.23 -11.04 13.55
C GLU A 276 -9.75 -11.05 13.59
N ALA A 277 -10.36 -11.30 12.43
CA ALA A 277 -11.80 -11.49 12.28
C ALA A 277 -12.06 -12.90 11.71
N ASN A 278 -12.82 -13.72 12.45
CA ASN A 278 -13.11 -15.12 12.13
C ASN A 278 -11.84 -15.96 11.86
N GLY A 279 -10.75 -15.68 12.58
CA GLY A 279 -9.45 -16.35 12.41
C GLY A 279 -8.62 -15.85 11.22
N ILE A 280 -9.06 -14.80 10.52
CA ILE A 280 -8.31 -14.15 9.45
C ILE A 280 -7.60 -12.92 10.04
N ALA A 281 -6.28 -12.89 9.95
CA ALA A 281 -5.51 -11.71 10.36
C ALA A 281 -5.82 -10.50 9.48
N LEU A 282 -5.94 -9.33 10.09
CA LEU A 282 -6.14 -8.07 9.37
C LEU A 282 -4.80 -7.36 9.23
N ASP A 283 -4.48 -6.92 8.01
CA ASP A 283 -3.35 -6.04 7.79
C ASP A 283 -3.67 -4.62 8.27
N ILE A 284 -3.26 -4.26 9.50
CA ILE A 284 -3.64 -3.01 10.17
C ILE A 284 -2.78 -1.78 9.81
N GLY A 285 -1.86 -1.92 8.85
CA GLY A 285 -0.93 -0.86 8.44
C GLY A 285 0.45 -0.99 9.06
N ASP A 286 1.20 0.10 9.10
CA ASP A 286 2.64 0.12 9.45
C ASP A 286 2.92 0.42 10.94
N ARG A 287 1.87 0.59 11.73
CA ARG A 287 1.93 0.87 13.17
C ARG A 287 0.69 0.34 13.87
N ALA A 288 0.77 0.21 15.19
CA ALA A 288 -0.38 -0.14 16.01
C ALA A 288 -1.54 0.85 15.84
N ILE A 289 -2.77 0.35 16.05
CA ILE A 289 -3.96 1.19 16.12
C ILE A 289 -3.98 1.85 17.50
N GLU A 290 -3.55 3.11 17.53
CA GLU A 290 -3.50 3.95 18.73
C GLU A 290 -4.86 4.04 19.42
N ASN A 291 -4.83 4.15 20.75
CA ASN A 291 -6.03 4.45 21.52
C ASN A 291 -6.48 5.89 21.26
N ILE A 292 -7.80 6.07 21.16
CA ILE A 292 -8.43 7.38 21.07
C ILE A 292 -8.41 7.99 22.48
N PRO A 293 -7.84 9.19 22.66
CA PRO A 293 -7.78 9.85 23.96
C PRO A 293 -9.15 10.01 24.63
N VAL A 294 -9.17 9.92 25.95
CA VAL A 294 -10.35 10.25 26.75
C VAL A 294 -10.60 11.76 26.68
N ALA A 295 -11.87 12.17 26.78
CA ALA A 295 -12.25 13.58 26.84
C ALA A 295 -11.43 14.33 27.94
N PRO A 296 -11.01 15.58 27.69
CA PRO A 296 -11.49 16.50 26.64
C PRO A 296 -10.70 16.49 25.31
N ALA A 297 -9.71 15.62 25.13
CA ALA A 297 -8.90 15.61 23.92
C ALA A 297 -9.72 15.29 22.63
N ASP A 298 -9.21 15.78 21.50
CA ASP A 298 -9.82 15.62 20.19
C ASP A 298 -9.71 14.18 19.66
N CYS A 299 -10.60 13.83 18.73
CA CYS A 299 -10.53 12.55 18.03
C CYS A 299 -9.23 12.46 17.21
N THR A 300 -8.49 11.38 17.41
CA THR A 300 -7.24 11.08 16.68
C THR A 300 -7.40 9.92 15.68
N ALA A 301 -8.60 9.33 15.60
CA ALA A 301 -8.86 8.26 14.65
C ALA A 301 -8.91 8.81 13.23
N TYR A 302 -8.19 8.15 12.33
CA TYR A 302 -8.21 8.46 10.91
C TYR A 302 -9.33 7.65 10.24
N GLY A 303 -10.10 8.29 9.35
CA GLY A 303 -11.24 7.66 8.66
C GLY A 303 -10.88 6.63 7.58
N TYR A 304 -9.62 6.21 7.46
CA TYR A 304 -9.20 5.21 6.49
C TYR A 304 -9.42 3.80 7.04
N PRO A 305 -9.83 2.82 6.18
CA PRO A 305 -9.91 1.43 6.59
C PRO A 305 -8.58 0.97 7.18
N ALA A 306 -8.65 0.40 8.38
CA ALA A 306 -7.52 -0.20 9.06
C ALA A 306 -7.10 -1.50 8.39
N GLY A 307 -8.03 -2.33 7.89
CA GLY A 307 -7.70 -3.58 7.19
C GLY A 307 -8.84 -4.12 6.32
N VAL A 308 -8.59 -5.19 5.57
CA VAL A 308 -9.59 -5.81 4.68
C VAL A 308 -9.63 -7.32 4.82
N ALA A 309 -10.82 -7.92 4.64
CA ALA A 309 -10.97 -9.37 4.65
C ALA A 309 -12.13 -9.86 3.79
N LEU A 310 -12.09 -11.16 3.51
CA LEU A 310 -13.08 -11.89 2.72
C LEU A 310 -13.96 -12.71 3.65
N LEU A 311 -15.04 -12.10 4.11
CA LEU A 311 -15.91 -12.76 5.07
C LEU A 311 -17.37 -12.34 4.89
N PRO A 312 -18.31 -13.25 5.18
CA PRO A 312 -19.72 -12.92 5.16
C PRO A 312 -20.08 -12.16 6.46
N LEU A 313 -21.05 -11.24 6.37
CA LEU A 313 -21.50 -10.37 7.48
C LEU A 313 -22.90 -10.75 8.00
N ASP A 314 -23.42 -11.89 7.55
CA ASP A 314 -24.71 -12.46 7.95
C ASP A 314 -24.65 -13.12 9.33
N LEU A 315 -23.48 -13.62 9.71
CA LEU A 315 -23.21 -14.19 11.03
C LEU A 315 -22.42 -13.21 11.92
N PRO A 316 -22.56 -13.31 13.26
CA PRO A 316 -21.71 -12.57 14.18
C PRO A 316 -20.22 -12.83 13.90
N LEU A 317 -19.43 -11.77 13.91
CA LEU A 317 -17.99 -11.85 13.78
C LEU A 317 -17.37 -12.26 15.11
N GLN A 318 -16.45 -13.22 15.05
CA GLN A 318 -15.53 -13.53 16.13
C GLN A 318 -14.28 -12.70 15.93
N VAL A 319 -14.11 -11.67 16.74
CA VAL A 319 -12.96 -10.77 16.64
C VAL A 319 -12.06 -10.99 17.83
N ARG A 320 -10.76 -11.10 17.58
CA ARG A 320 -9.74 -11.16 18.64
C ARG A 320 -8.60 -10.21 18.34
N TRP A 321 -7.97 -9.66 19.37
CA TRP A 321 -6.87 -8.72 19.21
C TRP A 321 -5.85 -8.82 20.35
N GLN A 322 -4.65 -8.32 20.08
CA GLN A 322 -3.56 -8.19 21.05
C GLN A 322 -3.14 -6.72 21.12
N THR A 323 -2.64 -6.30 22.28
CA THR A 323 -2.22 -4.92 22.53
C THR A 323 -0.71 -4.83 22.78
N VAL A 324 -0.16 -3.62 22.64
CA VAL A 324 1.26 -3.32 22.91
C VAL A 324 1.70 -3.78 24.31
N ASP A 325 0.87 -3.57 25.33
CA ASP A 325 1.24 -3.84 26.73
C ASP A 325 1.12 -5.32 27.11
N ALA A 326 0.31 -6.08 26.36
CA ALA A 326 0.05 -7.49 26.61
C ALA A 326 0.09 -8.29 25.30
N PRO A 327 1.24 -8.33 24.60
CA PRO A 327 1.32 -8.84 23.24
C PRO A 327 1.08 -10.36 23.14
N THR A 328 1.16 -11.09 24.25
CA THR A 328 0.87 -12.54 24.32
C THR A 328 -0.56 -12.84 24.76
N GLN A 329 -1.34 -11.84 25.17
CA GLN A 329 -2.70 -12.03 25.65
C GLN A 329 -3.72 -11.69 24.58
N TRP A 330 -4.61 -12.64 24.30
CA TRP A 330 -5.73 -12.42 23.39
C TRP A 330 -6.92 -11.83 24.12
N HIS A 331 -7.37 -10.68 23.66
CA HIS A 331 -8.72 -10.22 23.86
C HIS A 331 -9.63 -10.82 22.79
N SER A 332 -10.87 -11.11 23.13
CA SER A 332 -11.83 -11.68 22.17
C SER A 332 -13.24 -11.21 22.47
N ALA A 333 -13.99 -10.90 21.42
CA ALA A 333 -15.40 -10.56 21.52
C ALA A 333 -16.16 -11.07 20.29
N ARG A 334 -17.44 -11.40 20.51
CA ARG A 334 -18.38 -11.68 19.43
C ARG A 334 -19.18 -10.41 19.15
N VAL A 335 -19.24 -9.98 17.90
CA VAL A 335 -19.97 -8.77 17.51
C VAL A 335 -20.91 -9.05 16.35
N GLN A 336 -22.18 -8.71 16.51
CA GLN A 336 -23.14 -8.72 15.41
C GLN A 336 -22.95 -7.46 14.58
N VAL A 337 -22.72 -7.63 13.28
CA VAL A 337 -22.74 -6.50 12.33
C VAL A 337 -24.20 -6.29 11.91
N PRO A 338 -24.79 -5.10 12.17
CA PRO A 338 -26.18 -4.86 11.81
C PRO A 338 -26.40 -4.91 10.30
N ALA A 339 -27.53 -5.48 9.88
CA ALA A 339 -27.98 -5.38 8.49
C ALA A 339 -28.59 -4.00 8.24
N PHE A 340 -28.55 -3.54 6.98
CA PHE A 340 -29.35 -2.39 6.57
C PHE A 340 -30.84 -2.73 6.68
N ARG A 341 -31.66 -1.75 7.11
CA ARG A 341 -33.12 -1.92 7.22
C ARG A 341 -33.74 -2.22 5.86
N GLN A 342 -33.32 -1.51 4.81
CA GLN A 342 -33.64 -1.85 3.44
C GLN A 342 -32.55 -2.75 2.85
N ALA A 343 -32.92 -4.00 2.58
CA ALA A 343 -32.01 -5.00 2.03
C ALA A 343 -31.54 -4.68 0.59
N GLN A 344 -32.34 -3.93 -0.16
CA GLN A 344 -32.01 -3.57 -1.54
C GLN A 344 -30.95 -2.45 -1.57
N PRO A 345 -29.85 -2.63 -2.33
CA PRO A 345 -28.85 -1.58 -2.52
C PRO A 345 -29.45 -0.36 -3.21
N LEU A 346 -29.01 0.83 -2.80
CA LEU A 346 -29.38 2.08 -3.48
C LEU A 346 -28.70 2.16 -4.86
N PRO A 347 -29.28 2.87 -5.84
CA PRO A 347 -28.59 3.18 -7.09
C PRO A 347 -27.26 3.89 -6.80
N GLY A 348 -26.16 3.37 -7.37
CA GLY A 348 -24.82 3.89 -7.14
C GLY A 348 -24.17 3.48 -5.81
N GLN A 349 -24.81 2.60 -5.02
CA GLN A 349 -24.21 2.08 -3.79
C GLN A 349 -22.96 1.23 -4.10
N SER A 350 -21.92 1.44 -3.30
CA SER A 350 -20.69 0.65 -3.30
C SER A 350 -20.96 -0.84 -3.06
N SER A 351 -20.33 -1.68 -3.88
CA SER A 351 -20.30 -3.14 -3.68
C SER A 351 -19.34 -3.54 -2.56
N LEU A 352 -18.40 -2.66 -2.20
CA LEU A 352 -17.49 -2.85 -1.08
C LEU A 352 -18.25 -2.67 0.24
N ARG A 353 -18.22 -3.71 1.07
CA ARG A 353 -18.88 -3.70 2.38
C ARG A 353 -17.96 -2.99 3.37
N ARG A 354 -18.49 -2.06 4.18
CA ARG A 354 -17.69 -1.37 5.19
C ARG A 354 -18.26 -1.60 6.58
N VAL A 355 -17.37 -1.83 7.53
CA VAL A 355 -17.68 -2.05 8.94
C VAL A 355 -16.79 -1.15 9.78
N LEU A 356 -17.40 -0.32 10.61
CA LEU A 356 -16.71 0.42 11.66
C LEU A 356 -16.81 -0.37 12.96
N LEU A 357 -15.69 -0.84 13.47
CA LEU A 357 -15.56 -1.53 14.75
C LEU A 357 -15.19 -0.55 15.85
N TYR A 358 -15.90 -0.63 16.97
CA TYR A 358 -15.64 0.13 18.18
C TYR A 358 -15.08 -0.83 19.23
N VAL A 359 -13.80 -0.69 19.56
CA VAL A 359 -13.19 -1.40 20.70
C VAL A 359 -13.44 -0.57 21.94
N LEU A 360 -14.25 -1.08 22.86
CA LEU A 360 -14.71 -0.34 24.03
C LEU A 360 -13.77 -0.54 25.24
N PRO A 361 -13.75 0.39 26.21
CA PRO A 361 -12.86 0.30 27.38
C PRO A 361 -13.07 -0.95 28.25
N ASP A 362 -14.27 -1.53 28.24
CA ASP A 362 -14.64 -2.72 28.99
C ASP A 362 -14.27 -4.03 28.26
N GLY A 363 -13.61 -3.94 27.11
CA GLY A 363 -13.23 -5.09 26.29
C GLY A 363 -14.36 -5.62 25.41
N MET A 364 -15.52 -4.96 25.38
CA MET A 364 -16.57 -5.28 24.41
C MET A 364 -16.28 -4.68 23.03
N LEU A 365 -16.97 -5.21 22.01
CA LEU A 365 -16.99 -4.67 20.66
C LEU A 365 -18.40 -4.24 20.27
N ALA A 366 -18.49 -3.12 19.56
CA ALA A 366 -19.67 -2.76 18.79
C ALA A 366 -19.32 -2.59 17.31
N ALA A 367 -20.30 -2.74 16.43
CA ALA A 367 -20.10 -2.59 14.99
C ALA A 367 -21.19 -1.71 14.38
N GLU A 368 -20.78 -0.83 13.49
CA GLU A 368 -21.66 -0.10 12.56
C GLU A 368 -21.36 -0.58 11.14
N ARG A 369 -22.41 -0.83 10.36
CA ARG A 369 -22.28 -1.13 8.93
C ARG A 369 -22.57 0.13 8.13
N TYR A 370 -21.76 0.39 7.12
CA TYR A 370 -22.00 1.50 6.21
C TYR A 370 -21.58 1.18 4.77
N ALA A 371 -22.10 1.96 3.83
CA ALA A 371 -21.80 1.90 2.42
C ALA A 371 -21.80 3.32 1.83
N GLU A 372 -20.84 3.58 0.96
CA GLU A 372 -20.81 4.83 0.20
C GLU A 372 -21.76 4.72 -1.00
N VAL A 373 -22.40 5.84 -1.35
CA VAL A 373 -23.31 5.94 -2.50
C VAL A 373 -22.80 7.04 -3.41
N PHE A 374 -22.69 6.73 -4.70
CA PHE A 374 -22.10 7.60 -5.71
C PHE A 374 -23.13 8.04 -6.75
N ASP A 375 -22.90 9.22 -7.32
CA ASP A 375 -23.53 9.72 -8.53
C ASP A 375 -22.43 9.98 -9.57
N GLY A 376 -22.27 9.05 -10.52
CA GLY A 376 -21.07 8.96 -11.35
C GLY A 376 -19.81 8.68 -10.51
N ASP A 377 -18.78 9.49 -10.69
CA ASP A 377 -17.53 9.44 -9.90
C ASP A 377 -17.61 10.29 -8.61
N THR A 378 -18.69 11.04 -8.43
CA THR A 378 -18.87 11.92 -7.28
C THR A 378 -19.60 11.18 -6.17
N ARG A 379 -19.06 11.22 -4.95
CA ARG A 379 -19.73 10.66 -3.77
C ARG A 379 -20.98 11.48 -3.45
N ARG A 380 -22.15 10.85 -3.49
CA ARG A 380 -23.46 11.45 -3.19
C ARG A 380 -23.80 11.42 -1.70
N GLY A 381 -23.35 10.40 -0.97
CA GLY A 381 -23.64 10.26 0.45
C GLY A 381 -23.25 8.90 1.00
N ILE A 382 -23.75 8.59 2.19
CA ILE A 382 -23.52 7.31 2.87
C ILE A 382 -24.84 6.71 3.37
N LYS A 383 -24.95 5.39 3.25
CA LYS A 383 -25.97 4.58 3.91
C LYS A 383 -25.33 3.92 5.12
N ALA A 384 -25.86 4.13 6.32
CA ALA A 384 -25.24 3.63 7.55
C ALA A 384 -26.30 3.17 8.57
N THR A 385 -26.02 2.08 9.28
CA THR A 385 -26.91 1.53 10.32
C THR A 385 -26.96 2.40 11.58
N GLY A 386 -26.02 3.33 11.71
CA GLY A 386 -25.94 4.29 12.81
C GLY A 386 -25.07 3.82 13.98
N LEU A 387 -24.75 4.79 14.85
CA LEU A 387 -23.94 4.58 16.04
C LEU A 387 -24.61 3.57 17.00
N PRO A 388 -23.93 2.46 17.37
CA PRO A 388 -24.47 1.51 18.33
C PRO A 388 -24.67 2.14 19.71
N ALA A 389 -25.76 1.79 20.40
CA ALA A 389 -26.08 2.32 21.72
C ALA A 389 -24.98 2.05 22.77
N SER A 390 -24.34 0.88 22.71
CA SER A 390 -23.22 0.52 23.58
C SER A 390 -21.96 1.39 23.36
N ALA A 391 -21.78 1.93 22.16
CA ALA A 391 -20.66 2.81 21.84
C ALA A 391 -20.96 4.29 22.08
N ALA A 392 -22.24 4.67 22.25
CA ALA A 392 -22.66 6.08 22.31
C ALA A 392 -21.98 6.90 23.41
N ALA A 393 -21.74 6.29 24.58
CA ALA A 393 -21.06 6.95 25.69
C ALA A 393 -19.56 7.22 25.42
N PHE A 394 -18.94 6.49 24.49
CA PHE A 394 -17.50 6.52 24.23
C PHE A 394 -17.14 7.12 22.86
N ALA A 395 -18.08 7.15 21.91
CA ALA A 395 -17.84 7.46 20.50
C ALA A 395 -17.49 8.92 20.20
N ARG A 396 -16.32 9.37 20.68
CA ARG A 396 -15.76 10.72 20.45
C ARG A 396 -15.52 11.02 18.97
N CYS A 397 -15.08 10.01 18.22
CA CYS A 397 -14.93 10.08 16.77
C CYS A 397 -16.26 9.89 16.03
N GLY A 398 -17.39 9.84 16.75
CA GLY A 398 -18.72 9.71 16.19
C GLY A 398 -19.00 8.37 15.52
N SER A 399 -19.98 8.42 14.62
CA SER A 399 -20.37 7.30 13.75
C SER A 399 -19.51 7.25 12.49
N ALA A 400 -19.72 6.26 11.64
CA ALA A 400 -19.19 6.24 10.28
C ALA A 400 -19.45 7.55 9.50
N ARG A 401 -20.44 8.36 9.92
CA ARG A 401 -20.76 9.66 9.32
C ARG A 401 -19.75 10.76 9.63
N ALA A 402 -19.09 10.71 10.78
CA ALA A 402 -18.28 11.84 11.26
C ALA A 402 -17.04 12.12 10.38
N GLY A 403 -16.55 11.13 9.63
CA GLY A 403 -15.45 11.29 8.68
C GLY A 403 -15.84 11.88 7.32
N TYR A 404 -17.13 12.12 7.09
CA TYR A 404 -17.69 12.63 5.85
C TYR A 404 -18.27 14.01 6.18
N GLY A 405 -17.53 15.08 5.85
CA GLY A 405 -17.88 16.47 6.22
C GLY A 405 -19.29 16.89 5.80
N ASP A 406 -19.72 18.08 6.23
CA ASP A 406 -21.12 18.56 6.15
C ASP A 406 -21.76 18.45 4.74
N ASP A 407 -20.99 18.47 3.65
CA ASP A 407 -21.47 18.28 2.28
C ASP A 407 -22.00 16.85 1.98
N ALA A 408 -21.81 15.88 2.88
CA ALA A 408 -22.38 14.52 2.79
C ALA A 408 -23.82 14.42 3.36
N ASP A 409 -24.57 15.53 3.28
CA ASP A 409 -25.87 15.77 3.92
C ASP A 409 -26.99 14.76 3.61
N ALA A 410 -26.83 13.90 2.61
CA ALA A 410 -27.78 12.82 2.39
C ALA A 410 -27.38 11.59 3.23
N VAL A 411 -27.82 11.55 4.50
CA VAL A 411 -28.12 10.26 5.14
C VAL A 411 -29.24 9.66 4.30
N LEU A 412 -28.85 8.82 3.35
CA LEU A 412 -29.80 8.09 2.54
C LEU A 412 -30.46 7.08 3.46
N ALA A 413 -31.79 7.03 3.43
CA ALA A 413 -32.57 6.20 4.34
C ALA A 413 -31.99 4.78 4.42
N ASP A 414 -31.78 4.31 5.64
CA ASP A 414 -31.40 2.94 5.92
C ASP A 414 -32.49 1.97 5.44
#